data_AF-A0A7C3RH41-F1
#
_entry.id   AF-A0A7C3RH41-F1
#
_cell.length_a   1.000
_cell.length_b   1.000
_cell.length_c   1.000
_cell.angle_alpha   90.00
_cell.angle_beta   90.00
_cell.angle_gamma   90.00
#
_symmetry.space_group_name_H-M   'P 1'
#
loop_
_entity.id
_entity.type
_entity.pdbx_description
1 polymer ?
#
loop_
_entity_poly.entity_id
_entity_poly.type
_entity_poly.pdbx_seq_one_letter_code
_entity_poly.pdbx_strand_id
1 'polypeptide(L)'
;MDKKEIFKRALISFMESVLEGKGKNLEKKFEIFENKIVEALNELMQSFKLNLEPSDLKTIDTLWDELQKEVELAKPYAERIRIVYSTINKMEQSKSQTDIISSLLEGANKLLSRVCIFVIKENNFVGWYSKGFTGSSDITDTSIRLVIVPITSNTVLKDVAESGLTFIGTPADHPENWILLNRFGGKRPQEIIAIPMQIKNKIMAVFYGDQVPTSNKIDCKEELEILTKFASMAIDLLPIKEKVLAKEKTKEITEVPPLPEVEKAVSTTPVVPIISKEEEEWHKSAKRLAKVLVSDIMLYHAEEVEIGRREGNIYKRLKDVIERSKETFRERVKPQVLEKVDYLYEELVKTVCEGDHNLLKGYKEQ
;
A
#
# COMPACT_ATOMS: atom_id res chain seq x y z
N MET A 1 -17.07 34.14 -35.46
CA MET A 1 -16.61 32.89 -34.81
C MET A 1 -16.93 33.04 -33.34
N ASP A 2 -17.70 32.11 -32.77
CA ASP A 2 -18.17 32.22 -31.38
C ASP A 2 -16.98 32.31 -30.43
N LYS A 3 -16.91 33.39 -29.63
CA LYS A 3 -15.81 33.65 -28.69
C LYS A 3 -15.68 32.53 -27.65
N LYS A 4 -16.79 31.84 -27.35
CA LYS A 4 -16.85 30.65 -26.50
C LYS A 4 -16.12 29.47 -27.12
N GLU A 5 -16.19 29.33 -28.44
CA GLU A 5 -15.57 28.25 -29.20
C GLU A 5 -14.05 28.44 -29.37
N ILE A 6 -13.58 29.69 -29.42
CA ILE A 6 -12.14 30.02 -29.43
C ILE A 6 -11.50 29.65 -28.10
N PHE A 7 -12.13 30.03 -26.98
CA PHE A 7 -11.62 29.73 -25.63
C PHE A 7 -11.65 28.22 -25.35
N LYS A 8 -12.73 27.54 -25.73
CA LYS A 8 -12.86 26.09 -25.59
C LYS A 8 -11.78 25.33 -26.36
N ARG A 9 -11.43 25.77 -27.58
CA ARG A 9 -10.36 25.15 -28.37
C ARG A 9 -8.97 25.38 -27.78
N ALA A 10 -8.71 26.56 -27.22
CA ALA A 10 -7.45 26.84 -26.53
C ALA A 10 -7.28 25.97 -25.27
N LEU A 11 -8.36 25.80 -24.50
CA LEU A 11 -8.38 24.96 -23.31
C LEU A 11 -8.15 23.47 -23.66
N ILE A 12 -8.82 22.97 -24.70
CA ILE A 12 -8.68 21.57 -25.16
C ILE A 12 -7.26 21.31 -25.67
N SER A 13 -6.71 22.19 -26.52
CA SER A 13 -5.34 22.05 -27.05
C SER A 13 -4.29 22.06 -25.94
N PHE A 14 -4.51 22.85 -24.88
CA PHE A 14 -3.65 22.86 -23.72
C PHE A 14 -3.76 21.56 -22.91
N MET A 15 -4.97 21.04 -22.70
CA MET A 15 -5.16 19.75 -22.01
C MET A 15 -4.53 18.58 -22.77
N GLU A 16 -4.61 18.56 -24.09
CA GLU A 16 -3.98 17.54 -24.94
C GLU A 16 -2.45 17.59 -24.84
N SER A 17 -1.85 18.79 -24.84
CA SER A 17 -0.40 18.98 -24.65
C SER A 17 0.09 18.49 -23.28
N VAL A 18 -0.75 18.56 -22.25
CA VAL A 18 -0.43 18.08 -20.89
C VAL A 18 -0.53 16.56 -20.79
N LEU A 19 -1.47 15.93 -21.50
CA LEU A 19 -1.66 14.48 -21.52
C LEU A 19 -0.53 13.73 -22.26
N GLU A 20 0.11 14.37 -23.25
CA GLU A 20 1.27 13.79 -23.95
C GLU A 20 2.58 13.80 -23.11
N GLY A 21 2.63 14.62 -22.04
CA GLY A 21 3.80 14.80 -21.19
C GLY A 21 3.97 13.73 -20.11
N LYS A 22 4.63 12.62 -20.44
CA LYS A 22 4.95 11.50 -19.53
C LYS A 22 5.45 11.93 -18.14
N GLY A 23 4.75 11.45 -17.11
CA GLY A 23 5.30 10.86 -15.88
C GLY A 23 6.12 11.74 -14.93
N LYS A 24 5.59 11.86 -13.69
CA LYS A 24 6.15 12.46 -12.47
C LYS A 24 5.84 13.95 -12.28
N ASN A 25 5.31 14.27 -11.09
CA ASN A 25 4.84 15.57 -10.61
C ASN A 25 3.46 16.05 -11.10
N LEU A 26 2.44 15.19 -11.14
CA LEU A 26 1.06 15.63 -11.41
C LEU A 26 0.56 16.67 -10.39
N GLU A 27 0.85 16.52 -9.09
CA GLU A 27 0.38 17.46 -8.05
C GLU A 27 0.95 18.86 -8.24
N LYS A 28 2.27 19.01 -8.42
CA LYS A 28 2.88 20.30 -8.75
C LYS A 28 2.38 20.84 -10.09
N LYS A 29 2.11 20.00 -11.08
CA LYS A 29 1.59 20.43 -12.38
C LYS A 29 0.14 20.92 -12.28
N PHE A 30 -0.69 20.33 -11.43
CA PHE A 30 -2.05 20.80 -11.15
C PHE A 30 -2.06 22.12 -10.38
N GLU A 31 -1.22 22.26 -9.36
CA GLU A 31 -1.08 23.51 -8.60
C GLU A 31 -0.50 24.65 -9.46
N ILE A 32 0.49 24.34 -10.32
CA ILE A 32 1.00 25.27 -11.33
C ILE A 32 -0.07 25.58 -12.39
N PHE A 33 -0.95 24.65 -12.71
CA PHE A 33 -2.04 24.83 -13.68
C PHE A 33 -3.15 25.73 -13.14
N GLU A 34 -3.60 25.53 -11.90
CA GLU A 34 -4.56 26.42 -11.24
C GLU A 34 -4.01 27.84 -11.16
N ASN A 35 -2.75 27.98 -10.72
CA ASN A 35 -2.10 29.28 -10.63
C ASN A 35 -1.89 29.93 -12.01
N LYS A 36 -1.50 29.16 -13.04
CA LYS A 36 -1.34 29.68 -14.40
C LYS A 36 -2.65 30.07 -15.08
N ILE A 37 -3.76 29.38 -14.79
CA ILE A 37 -5.08 29.80 -15.27
C ILE A 37 -5.45 31.13 -14.64
N VAL A 38 -5.28 31.26 -13.32
CA VAL A 38 -5.60 32.50 -12.60
C VAL A 38 -4.69 33.65 -13.06
N GLU A 39 -3.40 33.41 -13.26
CA GLU A 39 -2.44 34.38 -13.78
C GLU A 39 -2.76 34.77 -15.23
N ALA A 40 -2.99 33.81 -16.12
CA ALA A 40 -3.32 34.10 -17.53
C ALA A 40 -4.65 34.85 -17.66
N LEU A 41 -5.64 34.58 -16.82
CA LEU A 41 -6.89 35.32 -16.76
C LEU A 41 -6.68 36.75 -16.24
N ASN A 42 -5.86 36.92 -15.20
CA ASN A 42 -5.50 38.25 -14.69
C ASN A 42 -4.68 39.06 -15.70
N GLU A 43 -3.74 38.44 -16.41
CA GLU A 43 -2.97 39.08 -17.49
C GLU A 43 -3.87 39.41 -18.68
N LEU A 44 -4.84 38.57 -19.03
CA LEU A 44 -5.82 38.88 -20.08
C LEU A 44 -6.69 40.07 -19.68
N MET A 45 -7.14 40.13 -18.42
CA MET A 45 -7.87 41.27 -17.87
C MET A 45 -7.05 42.56 -17.84
N GLN A 46 -5.75 42.48 -17.54
CA GLN A 46 -4.86 43.65 -17.50
C GLN A 46 -4.37 44.10 -18.89
N SER A 47 -4.14 43.15 -19.80
CA SER A 47 -3.65 43.42 -21.16
C SER A 47 -4.73 44.02 -22.06
N PHE A 48 -6.00 43.74 -21.79
CA PHE A 48 -7.11 44.46 -22.39
C PHE A 48 -7.34 45.81 -21.70
N LYS A 49 -6.44 46.77 -21.93
CA LYS A 49 -6.78 48.22 -21.97
C LYS A 49 -7.71 48.51 -23.16
N LEU A 50 -8.83 47.82 -23.24
CA LEU A 50 -9.91 48.16 -24.16
C LEU A 50 -10.78 49.21 -23.46
N ASN A 51 -11.15 50.25 -24.18
CA ASN A 51 -12.27 51.11 -23.80
C ASN A 51 -13.52 50.24 -23.84
N LEU A 52 -13.77 49.50 -22.75
CA LEU A 52 -14.91 48.64 -22.56
C LEU A 52 -16.10 49.52 -22.23
N GLU A 53 -17.16 49.43 -23.02
CA GLU A 53 -18.42 50.07 -22.66
C GLU A 53 -18.97 49.40 -21.38
N PRO A 54 -19.78 50.08 -20.56
CA PRO A 54 -20.36 49.49 -19.34
C PRO A 54 -21.10 48.16 -19.56
N SER A 55 -21.61 47.93 -20.78
CA SER A 55 -22.21 46.66 -21.20
C SER A 55 -21.19 45.51 -21.35
N ASP A 56 -19.97 45.81 -21.78
CA ASP A 56 -18.90 44.82 -21.92
C ASP A 56 -18.36 44.40 -20.54
N LEU A 57 -18.25 45.36 -19.61
CA LEU A 57 -17.89 45.08 -18.21
C LEU A 57 -18.92 44.15 -17.54
N LYS A 58 -20.23 44.43 -17.70
CA LYS A 58 -21.28 43.51 -17.21
C LYS A 58 -21.21 42.13 -17.84
N THR A 59 -20.85 42.05 -19.12
CA THR A 59 -20.71 40.76 -19.83
C THR A 59 -19.51 39.97 -19.30
N ILE A 60 -18.39 40.65 -19.01
CA ILE A 60 -17.21 40.05 -18.39
C ILE A 60 -17.52 39.56 -16.98
N ASP A 61 -18.20 40.36 -16.16
CA ASP A 61 -18.61 39.96 -14.80
C ASP A 61 -19.51 38.72 -14.84
N THR A 62 -20.45 38.66 -15.78
CA THR A 62 -21.34 37.51 -15.94
C THR A 62 -20.56 36.25 -16.37
N LEU A 63 -19.63 36.39 -17.32
CA LEU A 63 -18.77 35.28 -17.76
C LEU A 63 -17.82 34.82 -16.65
N TRP A 64 -17.36 35.74 -15.78
CA TRP A 64 -16.54 35.44 -14.62
C TRP A 64 -17.33 34.64 -13.59
N ASP A 65 -18.56 35.05 -13.27
CA ASP A 65 -19.45 34.31 -12.37
C ASP A 65 -19.80 32.91 -12.90
N GLU A 66 -20.02 32.78 -14.21
CA GLU A 66 -20.24 31.48 -14.87
C GLU A 66 -18.99 30.58 -14.77
N LEU A 67 -17.80 31.13 -15.06
CA LEU A 67 -16.54 30.39 -14.96
C LEU A 67 -16.25 29.96 -13.51
N GLN A 68 -16.46 30.85 -12.53
CA GLN A 68 -16.30 30.51 -11.12
C GLN A 68 -17.22 29.35 -10.70
N LYS A 69 -18.48 29.36 -11.15
CA LYS A 69 -19.40 28.24 -10.89
C LYS A 69 -18.90 26.93 -11.49
N GLU A 70 -18.44 26.95 -12.74
CA GLU A 70 -17.87 25.76 -13.40
C GLU A 70 -16.62 25.24 -12.68
N VAL A 71 -15.74 26.15 -12.21
CA VAL A 71 -14.56 25.79 -11.42
C VAL A 71 -14.96 25.17 -10.08
N GLU A 72 -15.91 25.76 -9.35
CA GLU A 72 -16.41 25.17 -8.09
C GLU A 72 -17.05 23.80 -8.30
N LEU A 73 -17.78 23.60 -9.42
CA LEU A 73 -18.33 22.30 -9.79
C LEU A 73 -17.25 21.28 -10.15
N ALA A 74 -16.10 21.72 -10.68
CA ALA A 74 -14.98 20.86 -11.04
C ALA A 74 -14.07 20.48 -9.85
N LYS A 75 -14.01 21.29 -8.79
CA LYS A 75 -13.14 21.05 -7.62
C LYS A 75 -13.29 19.65 -6.99
N PRO A 76 -14.49 19.12 -6.74
CA PRO A 76 -14.64 17.76 -6.19
C PRO A 76 -14.02 16.69 -7.10
N TYR A 77 -14.11 16.85 -8.43
CA TYR A 77 -13.50 15.92 -9.38
C TYR A 77 -11.98 16.00 -9.35
N ALA A 78 -11.41 17.20 -9.27
CA ALA A 78 -9.96 17.39 -9.16
C ALA A 78 -9.41 16.74 -7.86
N GLU A 79 -10.11 16.92 -6.73
CA GLU A 79 -9.73 16.31 -5.46
C GLU A 79 -9.83 14.78 -5.51
N ARG A 80 -10.89 14.22 -6.12
CA ARG A 80 -11.00 12.77 -6.33
C ARG A 80 -9.84 12.20 -7.14
N ILE A 81 -9.47 12.86 -8.24
CA ILE A 81 -8.31 12.46 -9.06
C ILE A 81 -7.02 12.51 -8.23
N ARG A 82 -6.84 13.53 -7.39
CA ARG A 82 -5.67 13.66 -6.51
C ARG A 82 -5.61 12.52 -5.48
N ILE A 83 -6.75 12.17 -4.88
CA ILE A 83 -6.85 11.03 -3.96
C ILE A 83 -6.45 9.73 -4.68
N VAL A 84 -6.99 9.49 -5.89
CA VAL A 84 -6.63 8.29 -6.67
C VAL A 84 -5.14 8.25 -6.96
N TYR A 85 -4.59 9.34 -7.49
CA TYR A 85 -3.17 9.44 -7.86
C TYR A 85 -2.24 9.22 -6.66
N SER A 86 -2.47 9.92 -5.55
CA SER A 86 -1.65 9.80 -4.35
C SER A 86 -1.73 8.40 -3.74
N THR A 87 -2.90 7.75 -3.78
CA THR A 87 -3.10 6.39 -3.28
C THR A 87 -2.37 5.36 -4.15
N ILE A 88 -2.42 5.51 -5.48
CA ILE A 88 -1.68 4.66 -6.43
C ILE A 88 -0.16 4.75 -6.16
N ASN A 89 0.38 5.96 -5.98
CA ASN A 89 1.81 6.14 -5.71
C ASN A 89 2.23 5.45 -4.39
N LYS A 90 1.39 5.50 -3.35
CA LYS A 90 1.66 4.79 -2.09
C LYS A 90 1.64 3.27 -2.27
N MET A 91 0.66 2.73 -3.00
CA MET A 91 0.58 1.30 -3.30
C MET A 91 1.77 0.83 -4.15
N GLU A 92 2.26 1.66 -5.09
CA GLU A 92 3.43 1.34 -5.89
C GLU A 92 4.70 1.18 -5.05
N GLN A 93 4.86 2.01 -4.01
CA GLN A 93 6.02 2.00 -3.10
C GLN A 93 5.91 0.97 -1.96
N SER A 94 4.75 0.36 -1.81
CA SER A 94 4.48 -0.63 -0.76
C SER A 94 5.30 -1.91 -0.94
N LYS A 95 5.74 -2.50 0.17
CA LYS A 95 6.63 -3.67 0.19
C LYS A 95 5.90 -4.96 0.58
N SER A 96 4.70 -4.87 1.13
CA SER A 96 3.91 -6.01 1.55
C SER A 96 2.46 -5.91 1.06
N GLN A 97 1.77 -7.05 1.05
CA GLN A 97 0.34 -7.10 0.74
C GLN A 97 -0.47 -6.27 1.74
N THR A 98 -0.08 -6.28 3.02
CA THR A 98 -0.71 -5.49 4.08
C THR A 98 -0.59 -4.00 3.79
N ASP A 99 0.58 -3.51 3.40
CA ASP A 99 0.79 -2.09 3.09
C ASP A 99 -0.05 -1.61 1.90
N ILE A 100 -0.18 -2.46 0.87
CA ILE A 100 -1.03 -2.18 -0.30
C ILE A 100 -2.49 -2.07 0.13
N ILE A 101 -2.98 -3.03 0.91
CA ILE A 101 -4.37 -3.05 1.39
C ILE A 101 -4.65 -1.84 2.30
N SER A 102 -3.75 -1.55 3.23
CA SER A 102 -3.87 -0.37 4.10
C SER A 102 -3.91 0.92 3.29
N SER A 103 -3.03 1.06 2.29
CA SER A 103 -3.03 2.22 1.39
C SER A 103 -4.34 2.35 0.61
N LEU A 104 -4.86 1.23 0.06
CA LEU A 104 -6.16 1.19 -0.62
C LEU A 104 -7.28 1.68 0.29
N LEU A 105 -7.39 1.12 1.51
CA LEU A 105 -8.45 1.49 2.44
C LEU A 105 -8.33 2.94 2.93
N GLU A 106 -7.12 3.44 3.15
CA GLU A 106 -6.90 4.85 3.48
C GLU A 106 -7.34 5.79 2.37
N GLY A 107 -7.01 5.49 1.12
CA GLY A 107 -7.44 6.27 -0.04
C GLY A 107 -8.95 6.22 -0.23
N ALA A 108 -9.52 5.01 -0.17
CA ALA A 108 -10.95 4.80 -0.33
C ALA A 108 -11.78 5.43 0.81
N ASN A 109 -11.26 5.48 2.04
CA ASN A 109 -11.95 6.12 3.16
C ASN A 109 -12.01 7.66 3.06
N LYS A 110 -11.20 8.27 2.17
CA LYS A 110 -11.36 9.69 1.83
C LYS A 110 -12.49 9.92 0.83
N LEU A 111 -12.92 8.87 0.12
CA LEU A 111 -14.01 8.89 -0.85
C LEU A 111 -15.34 8.38 -0.25
N LEU A 112 -15.26 7.50 0.76
CA LEU A 112 -16.40 6.88 1.43
C LEU A 112 -16.25 6.90 2.95
N SER A 113 -17.36 7.00 3.68
CA SER A 113 -17.34 7.05 5.13
C SER A 113 -16.83 5.78 5.78
N ARG A 114 -17.20 4.60 5.26
CA ARG A 114 -16.75 3.29 5.77
C ARG A 114 -16.30 2.39 4.64
N VAL A 115 -15.17 1.71 4.82
CA VAL A 115 -14.60 0.80 3.82
C VAL A 115 -13.97 -0.43 4.48
N CYS A 116 -14.13 -1.59 3.86
CA CYS A 116 -13.66 -2.87 4.40
C CYS A 116 -13.23 -3.81 3.27
N ILE A 117 -12.31 -4.74 3.55
CA ILE A 117 -12.02 -5.88 2.67
C ILE A 117 -12.47 -7.17 3.31
N PHE A 118 -13.21 -7.97 2.55
CA PHE A 118 -13.54 -9.36 2.85
C PHE A 118 -12.67 -10.28 2.02
N VAL A 119 -11.98 -11.22 2.65
CA VAL A 119 -11.18 -12.22 1.93
C VAL A 119 -11.86 -13.57 1.96
N ILE A 120 -11.79 -14.26 0.84
CA ILE A 120 -12.34 -15.60 0.68
C ILE A 120 -11.32 -16.61 1.22
N LYS A 121 -11.64 -17.20 2.39
CA LYS A 121 -10.81 -18.22 3.05
C LYS A 121 -11.70 -19.36 3.54
N GLU A 122 -11.30 -20.60 3.27
CA GLU A 122 -11.97 -21.80 3.79
C GLU A 122 -13.51 -21.77 3.59
N ASN A 123 -13.96 -21.42 2.39
CA ASN A 123 -15.39 -21.32 2.02
C ASN A 123 -16.18 -20.21 2.76
N ASN A 124 -15.48 -19.22 3.33
CA ASN A 124 -16.08 -18.07 4.01
C ASN A 124 -15.51 -16.76 3.48
N PHE A 125 -16.34 -15.71 3.48
CA PHE A 125 -15.89 -14.32 3.50
C PHE A 125 -15.50 -13.95 4.92
N VAL A 126 -14.25 -13.56 5.11
CA VAL A 126 -13.70 -13.13 6.40
C VAL A 126 -13.30 -11.67 6.29
N GLY A 127 -13.86 -10.81 7.14
CA GLY A 127 -13.42 -9.42 7.23
C GLY A 127 -11.92 -9.36 7.60
N TRP A 128 -11.13 -8.59 6.87
CA TRP A 128 -9.67 -8.56 7.10
C TRP A 128 -9.22 -7.20 7.64
N TYR A 129 -9.49 -6.11 6.91
CA TYR A 129 -9.13 -4.76 7.30
C TYR A 129 -10.30 -3.82 7.07
N SER A 130 -10.39 -2.77 7.89
CA SER A 130 -11.49 -1.81 7.86
C SER A 130 -11.04 -0.40 8.21
N LYS A 131 -11.73 0.61 7.67
CA LYS A 131 -11.51 2.02 8.01
C LYS A 131 -12.85 2.75 8.08
N GLY A 132 -12.95 3.74 8.97
CA GLY A 132 -14.12 4.62 9.06
C GLY A 132 -15.30 4.11 9.90
N PHE A 133 -15.19 2.93 10.50
CA PHE A 133 -16.21 2.39 11.41
C PHE A 133 -16.06 2.97 12.82
N THR A 134 -16.39 4.24 13.00
CA THR A 134 -16.35 4.93 14.30
C THR A 134 -17.75 5.00 14.93
N GLY A 135 -17.91 4.65 16.22
CA GLY A 135 -19.20 4.70 16.92
C GLY A 135 -19.38 3.69 18.06
N SER A 136 -20.62 3.41 18.47
CA SER A 136 -20.98 2.55 19.63
C SER A 136 -20.55 1.08 19.55
N SER A 137 -19.88 0.68 18.48
CA SER A 137 -19.37 -0.66 18.24
C SER A 137 -18.06 -0.55 17.46
N ASP A 138 -17.10 0.24 17.97
CA ASP A 138 -15.81 0.53 17.32
C ASP A 138 -15.24 -0.71 16.62
N ILE A 139 -15.39 -0.77 15.30
CA ILE A 139 -14.86 -1.88 14.53
C ILE A 139 -13.41 -1.56 14.23
N THR A 140 -12.55 -2.10 15.08
CA THR A 140 -11.12 -2.19 14.86
C THR A 140 -10.78 -3.29 13.84
N ASP A 141 -9.57 -3.23 13.28
CA ASP A 141 -9.00 -4.28 12.43
C ASP A 141 -8.98 -5.68 13.09
N THR A 142 -9.06 -5.73 14.42
CA THR A 142 -9.18 -6.99 15.17
C THR A 142 -10.63 -7.49 15.18
N SER A 143 -11.60 -6.60 15.41
CA SER A 143 -13.02 -6.97 15.47
C SER A 143 -13.64 -7.24 14.11
N ILE A 144 -13.14 -6.63 13.02
CA ILE A 144 -13.63 -6.94 11.66
C ILE A 144 -13.36 -8.39 11.27
N ARG A 145 -12.30 -9.00 11.82
CA ARG A 145 -11.95 -10.42 11.64
C ARG A 145 -12.96 -11.38 12.26
N LEU A 146 -13.80 -10.89 13.16
CA LEU A 146 -14.91 -11.66 13.73
C LEU A 146 -16.13 -11.67 12.81
N VAL A 147 -16.15 -10.85 11.76
CA VAL A 147 -17.20 -10.85 10.74
C VAL A 147 -16.88 -11.93 9.72
N ILE A 148 -17.51 -13.09 9.91
CA ILE A 148 -17.37 -14.26 9.05
C ILE A 148 -18.73 -14.60 8.45
N VAL A 149 -18.80 -14.71 7.13
CA VAL A 149 -20.01 -15.04 6.38
C VAL A 149 -19.73 -16.22 5.45
N PRO A 150 -20.50 -17.32 5.53
CA PRO A 150 -20.36 -18.42 4.58
C PRO A 150 -20.53 -17.97 3.13
N ILE A 151 -19.71 -18.48 2.20
CA ILE A 151 -19.83 -18.13 0.78
C ILE A 151 -21.16 -18.59 0.16
N THR A 152 -21.85 -19.53 0.81
CA THR A 152 -23.17 -20.02 0.40
C THR A 152 -24.31 -19.08 0.79
N SER A 153 -24.08 -18.15 1.73
CA SER A 153 -25.09 -17.19 2.18
C SER A 153 -25.44 -16.19 1.07
N ASN A 154 -26.74 -15.90 0.91
CA ASN A 154 -27.25 -14.96 -0.09
C ASN A 154 -26.90 -13.52 0.32
N THR A 155 -25.70 -13.10 -0.04
CA THR A 155 -25.17 -11.79 0.28
C THR A 155 -24.60 -11.10 -0.94
N VAL A 156 -24.54 -9.77 -0.89
CA VAL A 156 -23.87 -8.96 -1.92
C VAL A 156 -22.42 -9.42 -2.17
N LEU A 157 -21.74 -9.92 -1.14
CA LEU A 157 -20.37 -10.45 -1.26
C LEU A 157 -20.33 -11.68 -2.16
N LYS A 158 -21.30 -12.60 -2.01
CA LYS A 158 -21.45 -13.77 -2.87
C LYS A 158 -21.73 -13.36 -4.31
N ASP A 159 -22.72 -12.48 -4.52
CA ASP A 159 -23.13 -12.05 -5.86
C ASP A 159 -21.96 -11.42 -6.63
N VAL A 160 -21.17 -10.57 -5.96
CA VAL A 160 -19.96 -9.95 -6.53
C VAL A 160 -18.84 -10.97 -6.77
N ALA A 161 -18.64 -11.91 -5.85
CA ALA A 161 -17.62 -12.94 -5.99
C ALA A 161 -17.92 -13.96 -7.10
N GLU A 162 -19.20 -14.28 -7.34
CA GLU A 162 -19.63 -15.20 -8.39
C GLU A 162 -19.68 -14.52 -9.76
N SER A 163 -20.21 -13.29 -9.83
CA SER A 163 -20.33 -12.56 -11.11
C SER A 163 -19.01 -11.95 -11.58
N GLY A 164 -18.11 -11.60 -10.65
CA GLY A 164 -16.92 -10.80 -10.96
C GLY A 164 -17.23 -9.36 -11.40
N LEU A 165 -18.45 -8.88 -11.13
CA LEU A 165 -18.89 -7.53 -11.46
C LEU A 165 -19.07 -6.69 -10.19
N THR A 166 -18.78 -5.39 -10.31
CA THR A 166 -19.04 -4.41 -9.25
C THR A 166 -20.54 -4.27 -9.00
N PHE A 167 -20.94 -4.38 -7.74
CA PHE A 167 -22.27 -4.01 -7.28
C PHE A 167 -22.25 -2.58 -6.72
N ILE A 168 -23.23 -1.77 -7.10
CA ILE A 168 -23.53 -0.48 -6.46
C ILE A 168 -25.03 -0.31 -6.39
N GLY A 169 -25.55 0.02 -5.21
CA GLY A 169 -26.99 0.20 -5.02
C GLY A 169 -27.47 -0.18 -3.64
N THR A 170 -28.79 -0.21 -3.47
CA THR A 170 -29.42 -0.66 -2.23
C THR A 170 -29.25 -2.17 -2.07
N PRO A 171 -28.76 -2.65 -0.92
CA PRO A 171 -28.63 -4.09 -0.66
C PRO A 171 -29.98 -4.80 -0.83
N ALA A 172 -29.96 -5.97 -1.47
CA ALA A 172 -31.16 -6.81 -1.59
C ALA A 172 -31.68 -7.23 -0.21
N ASP A 173 -33.01 -7.33 -0.08
CA ASP A 173 -33.72 -7.68 1.16
C ASP A 173 -33.60 -9.17 1.51
N HIS A 174 -32.37 -9.61 1.78
CA HIS A 174 -32.04 -10.94 2.26
C HIS A 174 -31.63 -10.87 3.74
N PRO A 175 -32.15 -11.76 4.61
CA PRO A 175 -31.78 -11.79 6.03
C PRO A 175 -30.27 -11.84 6.27
N GLU A 176 -29.53 -12.54 5.43
CA GLU A 176 -28.07 -12.71 5.50
C GLU A 176 -27.33 -11.40 5.20
N ASN A 177 -27.79 -10.62 4.22
CA ASN A 177 -27.28 -9.26 3.98
C ASN A 177 -27.46 -8.40 5.23
N TRP A 178 -28.63 -8.49 5.88
CA TRP A 178 -28.88 -7.69 7.08
C TRP A 178 -28.05 -8.13 8.28
N ILE A 179 -27.83 -9.44 8.45
CA ILE A 179 -26.93 -9.95 9.49
C ILE A 179 -25.53 -9.39 9.28
N LEU A 180 -24.99 -9.45 8.05
CA LEU A 180 -23.69 -8.87 7.70
C LEU A 180 -23.63 -7.37 8.03
N LEU A 181 -24.58 -6.58 7.50
CA LEU A 181 -24.56 -5.13 7.64
C LEU A 181 -24.79 -4.66 9.10
N ASN A 182 -25.57 -5.41 9.88
CA ASN A 182 -25.75 -5.12 11.31
C ASN A 182 -24.46 -5.36 12.11
N ARG A 183 -23.55 -6.24 11.65
CA ARG A 183 -22.23 -6.39 12.29
C ARG A 183 -21.39 -5.13 12.19
N PHE A 184 -21.65 -4.27 11.20
CA PHE A 184 -20.96 -2.99 11.04
C PHE A 184 -21.39 -1.90 12.04
N GLY A 185 -22.48 -2.14 12.75
CA GLY A 185 -23.08 -1.15 13.65
C GLY A 185 -23.67 0.06 12.92
N GLY A 186 -24.32 0.93 13.70
CA GLY A 186 -24.97 2.13 13.19
C GLY A 186 -26.27 1.86 12.45
N LYS A 187 -26.71 2.85 11.65
CA LYS A 187 -27.91 2.74 10.81
C LYS A 187 -27.61 1.92 9.56
N ARG A 188 -28.66 1.35 8.96
CA ARG A 188 -28.54 0.63 7.69
C ARG A 188 -28.13 1.57 6.56
N PRO A 189 -27.12 1.23 5.75
CA PRO A 189 -26.79 2.01 4.57
C PRO A 189 -27.93 1.89 3.54
N GLN A 190 -28.29 3.02 2.93
CA GLN A 190 -29.26 3.03 1.81
C GLN A 190 -28.63 2.59 0.50
N GLU A 191 -27.33 2.82 0.35
CA GLU A 191 -26.53 2.45 -0.82
C GLU A 191 -25.18 1.92 -0.35
N ILE A 192 -24.74 0.83 -0.96
CA ILE A 192 -23.42 0.24 -0.75
C ILE A 192 -22.72 0.04 -2.08
N ILE A 193 -21.40 -0.11 -2.04
CA ILE A 193 -20.61 -0.57 -3.17
C ILE A 193 -19.81 -1.81 -2.76
N ALA A 194 -19.76 -2.80 -3.63
CA ALA A 194 -18.93 -3.98 -3.47
C ALA A 194 -18.19 -4.29 -4.78
N ILE A 195 -16.87 -4.42 -4.71
CA ILE A 195 -15.98 -4.54 -5.87
C ILE A 195 -15.15 -5.82 -5.73
N PRO A 196 -15.11 -6.70 -6.75
CA PRO A 196 -14.32 -7.91 -6.69
C PRO A 196 -12.83 -7.59 -6.79
N MET A 197 -12.02 -8.25 -5.97
CA MET A 197 -10.57 -8.18 -5.99
C MET A 197 -10.00 -9.49 -6.53
N GLN A 198 -9.37 -9.39 -7.70
CA GLN A 198 -8.85 -10.53 -8.45
C GLN A 198 -7.34 -10.64 -8.29
N ILE A 199 -6.88 -11.70 -7.65
CA ILE A 199 -5.45 -11.99 -7.42
C ILE A 199 -5.12 -13.26 -8.21
N LYS A 200 -4.11 -13.22 -9.07
CA LYS A 200 -3.69 -14.32 -9.97
C LYS A 200 -4.86 -14.91 -10.76
N ASN A 201 -5.69 -14.03 -11.33
CA ASN A 201 -6.87 -14.41 -12.11
C ASN A 201 -7.99 -15.14 -11.35
N LYS A 202 -7.99 -15.05 -10.01
CA LYS A 202 -9.05 -15.58 -9.14
C LYS A 202 -9.58 -14.50 -8.22
N ILE A 203 -10.91 -14.41 -8.08
CA ILE A 203 -11.50 -13.52 -7.07
C ILE A 203 -11.19 -14.10 -5.70
N MET A 204 -10.36 -13.37 -4.95
CA MET A 204 -9.87 -13.81 -3.64
C MET A 204 -10.34 -12.89 -2.52
N ALA A 205 -10.86 -11.71 -2.87
CA ALA A 205 -11.42 -10.78 -1.93
C ALA A 205 -12.55 -9.95 -2.57
N VAL A 206 -13.33 -9.29 -1.74
CA VAL A 206 -14.34 -8.30 -2.11
C VAL A 206 -14.10 -7.06 -1.27
N PHE A 207 -13.86 -5.94 -1.95
CA PHE A 207 -13.87 -4.61 -1.32
C PHE A 207 -15.32 -4.21 -1.08
N TYR A 208 -15.61 -3.68 0.10
CA TYR A 208 -16.91 -3.16 0.51
C TYR A 208 -16.77 -1.69 0.92
N GLY A 209 -17.77 -0.88 0.62
CA GLY A 209 -17.88 0.47 1.18
C GLY A 209 -19.30 1.00 1.27
N ASP A 210 -19.51 1.92 2.20
CA ASP A 210 -20.75 2.67 2.37
C ASP A 210 -20.50 4.09 2.93
N GLN A 211 -21.58 4.87 3.04
CA GLN A 211 -21.53 6.25 3.50
C GLN A 211 -22.09 6.48 4.90
N VAL A 212 -22.36 5.45 5.70
CA VAL A 212 -22.89 5.63 7.07
C VAL A 212 -21.83 6.31 7.95
N PRO A 213 -22.18 7.30 8.80
CA PRO A 213 -23.53 7.72 9.20
C PRO A 213 -24.22 8.71 8.26
N THR A 214 -23.55 9.18 7.21
CA THR A 214 -24.18 10.01 6.18
C THR A 214 -25.12 9.15 5.32
N SER A 215 -25.94 9.81 4.51
CA SER A 215 -26.88 9.14 3.59
C SER A 215 -26.72 9.65 2.16
N ASN A 216 -25.52 10.13 1.81
CA ASN A 216 -25.30 10.57 0.44
C ASN A 216 -25.12 9.37 -0.49
N LYS A 217 -25.39 9.63 -1.76
CA LYS A 217 -25.19 8.69 -2.84
C LYS A 217 -23.69 8.46 -3.06
N ILE A 218 -23.32 7.24 -3.41
CA ILE A 218 -21.97 6.87 -3.87
C ILE A 218 -21.85 7.27 -5.34
N ASP A 219 -21.02 8.29 -5.60
CA ASP A 219 -20.76 8.84 -6.93
C ASP A 219 -19.28 8.71 -7.36
N CYS A 220 -18.51 7.91 -6.62
CA CYS A 220 -17.08 7.68 -6.80
C CYS A 220 -16.74 6.23 -7.23
N LYS A 221 -17.65 5.61 -8.00
CA LYS A 221 -17.56 4.19 -8.39
C LYS A 221 -16.28 3.94 -9.19
N GLU A 222 -16.01 4.77 -10.19
CA GLU A 222 -14.88 4.63 -11.10
C GLU A 222 -13.54 4.73 -10.34
N GLU A 223 -13.41 5.69 -9.42
CA GLU A 223 -12.23 5.86 -8.59
C GLU A 223 -11.97 4.63 -7.72
N LEU A 224 -13.01 4.10 -7.06
CA LEU A 224 -12.90 2.92 -6.21
C LEU A 224 -12.56 1.67 -7.02
N GLU A 225 -13.11 1.51 -8.23
CA GLU A 225 -12.74 0.42 -9.12
C GLU A 225 -11.28 0.50 -9.57
N ILE A 226 -10.80 1.70 -9.94
CA ILE A 226 -9.40 1.92 -10.35
C ILE A 226 -8.47 1.55 -9.19
N LEU A 227 -8.74 2.05 -7.99
CA LEU A 227 -7.93 1.76 -6.81
C LEU A 227 -7.91 0.27 -6.48
N THR A 228 -9.08 -0.38 -6.52
CA THR A 228 -9.22 -1.81 -6.21
C THR A 228 -8.52 -2.71 -7.25
N LYS A 229 -8.65 -2.38 -8.54
CA LYS A 229 -7.95 -3.06 -9.64
C LYS A 229 -6.44 -2.86 -9.52
N PHE A 230 -5.98 -1.64 -9.22
CA PHE A 230 -4.55 -1.37 -9.02
C PHE A 230 -3.98 -2.13 -7.83
N ALA A 231 -4.67 -2.14 -6.69
CA ALA A 231 -4.25 -2.91 -5.52
C ALA A 231 -4.10 -4.39 -5.85
N SER A 232 -5.05 -4.95 -6.58
CA SER A 232 -5.02 -6.34 -7.04
C SER A 232 -3.78 -6.63 -7.91
N MET A 233 -3.51 -5.77 -8.90
CA MET A 233 -2.31 -5.88 -9.74
C MET A 233 -1.01 -5.69 -8.93
N ALA A 234 -0.98 -4.75 -7.99
CA ALA A 234 0.19 -4.49 -7.16
C ALA A 234 0.53 -5.71 -6.27
N ILE A 235 -0.49 -6.38 -5.73
CA ILE A 235 -0.32 -7.63 -4.97
C ILE A 235 0.23 -8.74 -5.86
N ASP A 236 -0.27 -8.91 -7.08
CA ASP A 236 0.23 -9.91 -8.03
C ASP A 236 1.70 -9.68 -8.41
N LEU A 237 2.15 -8.43 -8.40
CA LEU A 237 3.52 -8.04 -8.76
C LEU A 237 4.51 -8.09 -7.57
N LEU A 238 4.06 -8.24 -6.32
CA LEU A 238 4.95 -8.30 -5.15
C LEU A 238 6.06 -9.36 -5.26
N PRO A 239 5.76 -10.62 -5.65
CA PRO A 239 6.80 -11.65 -5.74
C PRO A 239 7.86 -11.34 -6.81
N ILE A 240 7.51 -10.55 -7.83
CA ILE A 240 8.45 -10.11 -8.86
C ILE A 240 9.36 -9.01 -8.30
N LYS A 241 8.79 -8.02 -7.58
CA LYS A 241 9.56 -6.97 -6.92
C LYS A 241 10.58 -7.55 -5.95
N GLU A 242 10.18 -8.52 -5.13
CA GLU A 242 11.08 -9.23 -4.21
C GLU A 242 12.24 -9.92 -4.95
N LYS A 243 11.96 -10.61 -6.07
CA LYS A 243 12.99 -11.26 -6.89
C LYS A 243 13.96 -10.27 -7.55
N VAL A 244 13.46 -9.12 -8.02
CA VAL A 244 14.30 -8.06 -8.62
C VAL A 244 15.19 -7.43 -7.55
N LEU A 245 14.62 -7.03 -6.41
CA LEU A 245 15.37 -6.47 -5.27
C LEU A 245 16.41 -7.47 -4.74
N ALA A 246 16.09 -8.77 -4.70
CA ALA A 246 17.05 -9.80 -4.32
C ALA A 246 18.21 -9.91 -5.31
N LYS A 247 17.95 -9.77 -6.62
CA LYS A 247 19.00 -9.80 -7.66
C LYS A 247 19.88 -8.56 -7.63
N GLU A 248 19.32 -7.38 -7.38
CA GLU A 248 20.06 -6.12 -7.24
C GLU A 248 20.96 -6.13 -6.00
N LYS A 249 20.41 -6.55 -4.84
CA LYS A 249 21.22 -6.77 -3.62
C LYS A 249 22.35 -7.78 -3.86
N THR A 250 22.11 -8.82 -4.65
CA THR A 250 23.15 -9.81 -5.00
C THR A 250 24.24 -9.21 -5.90
N LYS A 251 23.89 -8.29 -6.81
CA LYS A 251 24.83 -7.59 -7.69
C LYS A 251 25.71 -6.58 -6.95
N GLU A 252 25.14 -5.80 -6.03
CA GLU A 252 25.92 -4.87 -5.18
C GLU A 252 26.89 -5.60 -4.24
N ILE A 253 26.58 -6.83 -3.81
CA ILE A 253 27.49 -7.64 -2.99
C ILE A 253 28.63 -8.25 -3.82
N THR A 254 28.47 -8.41 -5.14
CA THR A 254 29.54 -8.90 -6.04
C THR A 254 30.51 -7.82 -6.52
N GLU A 255 30.25 -6.53 -6.27
CA GLU A 255 31.15 -5.41 -6.63
C GLU A 255 32.09 -4.97 -5.49
N VAL A 256 32.48 -5.90 -4.59
CA VAL A 256 33.71 -5.68 -3.80
C VAL A 256 34.90 -5.81 -4.77
N PRO A 257 35.79 -4.80 -4.90
CA PRO A 257 36.97 -4.92 -5.74
C PRO A 257 37.77 -6.16 -5.31
N PRO A 258 38.27 -6.99 -6.23
CA PRO A 258 39.15 -8.09 -5.86
C PRO A 258 40.38 -7.50 -5.17
N LEU A 259 40.68 -7.93 -3.93
CA LEU A 259 42.05 -7.82 -3.43
C LEU A 259 42.97 -8.65 -4.35
N PRO A 260 44.21 -8.19 -4.60
CA PRO A 260 45.04 -8.72 -5.65
C PRO A 260 45.26 -10.22 -5.52
N GLU A 261 44.95 -10.94 -6.60
CA GLU A 261 45.27 -12.34 -6.82
C GLU A 261 46.76 -12.58 -6.63
N VAL A 262 47.11 -13.37 -5.62
CA VAL A 262 48.41 -14.06 -5.60
C VAL A 262 48.22 -15.34 -6.41
N GLU A 263 48.60 -15.28 -7.68
CA GLU A 263 48.85 -16.46 -8.50
C GLU A 263 49.88 -17.36 -7.83
N LYS A 264 49.59 -18.66 -7.74
CA LYS A 264 50.44 -19.70 -8.35
C LYS A 264 49.83 -21.10 -8.38
N ALA A 265 49.84 -21.61 -9.61
CA ALA A 265 50.18 -22.98 -10.03
C ALA A 265 49.24 -24.15 -9.67
N VAL A 266 48.62 -24.66 -10.73
CA VAL A 266 47.97 -25.97 -10.88
C VAL A 266 49.01 -27.09 -10.86
N SER A 267 48.77 -28.20 -10.13
CA SER A 267 48.70 -29.57 -10.68
C SER A 267 48.72 -30.69 -9.61
N THR A 268 47.99 -31.75 -9.94
CA THR A 268 47.96 -33.13 -9.41
C THR A 268 46.94 -33.44 -8.30
N THR A 269 45.90 -34.16 -8.70
CA THR A 269 45.06 -35.05 -7.86
C THR A 269 45.93 -36.09 -7.12
N PRO A 270 45.60 -36.44 -5.86
CA PRO A 270 44.60 -37.49 -5.63
C PRO A 270 43.59 -37.24 -4.49
N VAL A 271 42.42 -37.84 -4.68
CA VAL A 271 41.26 -38.13 -3.82
C VAL A 271 41.49 -38.14 -2.29
N VAL A 272 40.90 -37.17 -1.53
CA VAL A 272 40.17 -37.27 -0.21
C VAL A 272 39.46 -35.90 0.07
N PRO A 273 38.51 -35.79 1.03
CA PRO A 273 37.05 -35.84 0.92
C PRO A 273 36.37 -34.47 0.68
N ILE A 274 35.22 -34.49 -0.01
CA ILE A 274 34.43 -33.36 -0.53
C ILE A 274 33.76 -32.46 0.55
N ILE A 275 34.13 -32.56 1.82
CA ILE A 275 33.37 -31.96 2.93
C ILE A 275 33.74 -30.47 3.22
N SER A 276 34.89 -29.94 2.78
CA SER A 276 35.35 -28.62 3.27
C SER A 276 34.71 -27.38 2.62
N LYS A 277 34.39 -27.42 1.31
CA LYS A 277 33.85 -26.24 0.60
C LYS A 277 32.35 -26.04 0.81
N GLU A 278 31.58 -27.13 0.85
CA GLU A 278 30.13 -27.06 1.09
C GLU A 278 29.82 -26.60 2.52
N GLU A 279 30.61 -27.07 3.49
CA GLU A 279 30.49 -26.65 4.88
C GLU A 279 30.77 -25.15 5.06
N GLU A 280 31.80 -24.62 4.38
CA GLU A 280 32.10 -23.18 4.40
C GLU A 280 30.93 -22.34 3.82
N GLU A 281 30.28 -22.83 2.77
CA GLU A 281 29.09 -22.19 2.20
C GLU A 281 27.87 -22.26 3.14
N TRP A 282 27.71 -23.33 3.90
CA TRP A 282 26.66 -23.41 4.93
C TRP A 282 26.89 -22.40 6.06
N HIS A 283 28.14 -22.22 6.51
CA HIS A 283 28.50 -21.19 7.48
C HIS A 283 28.27 -19.77 6.93
N LYS A 284 28.63 -19.51 5.66
CA LYS A 284 28.38 -18.21 5.01
C LYS A 284 26.89 -17.91 4.87
N SER A 285 26.10 -18.89 4.46
CA SER A 285 24.66 -18.73 4.30
C SER A 285 23.95 -18.56 5.64
N ALA A 286 24.37 -19.26 6.70
CA ALA A 286 23.89 -19.04 8.07
C ALA A 286 24.20 -17.62 8.58
N LYS A 287 25.44 -17.12 8.38
CA LYS A 287 25.81 -15.72 8.73
C LYS A 287 24.96 -14.70 7.99
N ARG A 288 24.66 -14.94 6.70
CA ARG A 288 23.80 -14.05 5.90
C ARG A 288 22.37 -14.05 6.45
N LEU A 289 21.81 -15.21 6.79
CA LEU A 289 20.47 -15.31 7.34
C LEU A 289 20.36 -14.63 8.71
N ALA A 290 21.35 -14.81 9.59
CA ALA A 290 21.39 -14.13 10.89
C ALA A 290 21.31 -12.61 10.73
N LYS A 291 22.12 -12.03 9.82
CA LYS A 291 22.09 -10.60 9.49
C LYS A 291 20.74 -10.11 9.00
N VAL A 292 20.06 -10.88 8.16
CA VAL A 292 18.74 -10.51 7.65
C VAL A 292 17.73 -10.47 8.79
N LEU A 293 17.64 -11.53 9.59
CA LEU A 293 16.69 -11.61 10.71
C LEU A 293 16.93 -10.51 11.74
N VAL A 294 18.19 -10.20 12.04
CA VAL A 294 18.54 -9.11 12.96
C VAL A 294 18.25 -7.74 12.35
N SER A 295 18.47 -7.54 11.05
CA SER A 295 18.11 -6.30 10.36
C SER A 295 16.60 -6.08 10.34
N ASP A 296 15.81 -7.13 10.22
CA ASP A 296 14.35 -7.05 10.30
C ASP A 296 13.89 -6.63 11.71
N ILE A 297 14.52 -7.16 12.77
CA ILE A 297 14.29 -6.70 14.15
C ILE A 297 14.58 -5.19 14.26
N MET A 298 15.69 -4.73 13.72
CA MET A 298 16.05 -3.29 13.74
C MET A 298 15.10 -2.43 12.92
N LEU A 299 14.54 -2.93 11.82
CA LEU A 299 13.65 -2.17 10.95
C LEU A 299 12.25 -2.01 11.56
N TYR A 300 11.72 -3.07 12.16
CA TYR A 300 10.33 -3.12 12.63
C TYR A 300 10.18 -2.84 14.12
N HIS A 301 11.24 -3.01 14.92
CA HIS A 301 11.21 -2.83 16.37
C HIS A 301 12.28 -1.84 16.88
N ALA A 302 12.61 -0.83 16.05
CA ALA A 302 13.66 0.15 16.37
C ALA A 302 13.41 0.86 17.72
N GLU A 303 12.16 1.21 18.01
CA GLU A 303 11.78 1.90 19.25
C GLU A 303 11.94 0.98 20.47
N GLU A 304 11.46 -0.27 20.39
CA GLU A 304 11.60 -1.23 21.48
C GLU A 304 13.06 -1.64 21.72
N VAL A 305 13.89 -1.67 20.68
CA VAL A 305 15.35 -1.87 20.79
C VAL A 305 15.98 -0.71 21.56
N GLU A 306 15.66 0.54 21.20
CA GLU A 306 16.23 1.73 21.84
C GLU A 306 15.84 1.83 23.32
N ILE A 307 14.57 1.56 23.64
CA ILE A 307 14.09 1.49 25.03
C ILE A 307 14.77 0.33 25.77
N GLY A 308 14.88 -0.83 25.12
CA GLY A 308 15.51 -2.02 25.69
C GLY A 308 16.99 -1.82 26.01
N ARG A 309 17.72 -1.05 25.19
CA ARG A 309 19.11 -0.65 25.44
C ARG A 309 19.20 0.25 26.67
N ARG A 310 18.35 1.27 26.74
CA ARG A 310 18.33 2.25 27.84
C ARG A 310 18.00 1.60 29.18
N GLU A 311 17.05 0.68 29.19
CA GLU A 311 16.58 -0.01 30.41
C GLU A 311 17.35 -1.30 30.74
N GLY A 312 18.27 -1.73 29.86
CA GLY A 312 19.06 -2.94 30.07
C GLY A 312 18.26 -4.24 29.95
N ASN A 313 17.16 -4.26 29.18
CA ASN A 313 16.19 -5.37 29.19
C ASN A 313 15.76 -5.87 27.80
N ILE A 314 16.62 -5.74 26.78
CA ILE A 314 16.35 -6.11 25.37
C ILE A 314 15.67 -7.48 25.23
N TYR A 315 16.25 -8.54 25.81
CA TYR A 315 15.68 -9.88 25.64
C TYR A 315 14.27 -10.02 26.22
N LYS A 316 14.00 -9.39 27.37
CA LYS A 316 12.66 -9.43 27.98
C LYS A 316 11.63 -8.71 27.11
N ARG A 317 12.03 -7.59 26.50
CA ARG A 317 11.14 -6.72 25.73
C ARG A 317 10.86 -7.25 24.32
N LEU A 318 11.88 -7.81 23.67
CA LEU A 318 11.80 -8.37 22.31
C LEU A 318 11.64 -9.89 22.29
N LYS A 319 11.28 -10.51 23.42
CA LYS A 319 11.26 -11.97 23.59
C LYS A 319 10.53 -12.68 22.45
N ASP A 320 9.30 -12.27 22.15
CA ASP A 320 8.46 -12.96 21.17
C ASP A 320 9.00 -12.82 19.72
N VAL A 321 9.69 -11.73 19.42
CA VAL A 321 10.30 -11.51 18.10
C VAL A 321 11.61 -12.29 17.99
N ILE A 322 12.43 -12.27 19.04
CA ILE A 322 13.69 -13.01 19.09
C ILE A 322 13.43 -14.52 19.00
N GLU A 323 12.46 -15.06 19.73
CA GLU A 323 12.15 -16.50 19.68
C GLU A 323 11.59 -16.92 18.30
N ARG A 324 10.78 -16.08 17.64
CA ARG A 324 10.34 -16.33 16.25
C ARG A 324 11.50 -16.30 15.26
N SER A 325 12.44 -15.37 15.42
CA SER A 325 13.66 -15.32 14.61
C SER A 325 14.54 -16.55 14.85
N LYS A 326 14.63 -17.06 16.08
CA LYS A 326 15.35 -18.31 16.39
C LYS A 326 14.72 -19.52 15.72
N GLU A 327 13.39 -19.63 15.75
CA GLU A 327 12.66 -20.72 15.07
C GLU A 327 12.92 -20.67 13.56
N THR A 328 12.76 -19.49 12.94
CA THR A 328 13.02 -19.29 11.51
C THR A 328 14.47 -19.61 11.13
N PHE A 329 15.42 -19.26 11.99
CA PHE A 329 16.83 -19.56 11.78
C PHE A 329 17.11 -21.07 11.84
N ARG A 330 16.53 -21.77 12.82
CA ARG A 330 16.68 -23.23 12.98
C ARG A 330 16.11 -24.01 11.82
N GLU A 331 14.95 -23.62 11.30
CA GLU A 331 14.31 -24.31 10.18
C GLU A 331 15.12 -24.22 8.87
N ARG A 332 15.90 -23.15 8.71
CA ARG A 332 16.57 -22.81 7.44
C ARG A 332 18.07 -23.09 7.44
N VAL A 333 18.68 -23.28 8.60
CA VAL A 333 20.11 -23.58 8.74
C VAL A 333 20.32 -25.08 8.96
N LYS A 334 21.36 -25.62 8.35
CA LYS A 334 21.71 -27.04 8.48
C LYS A 334 22.07 -27.38 9.94
N PRO A 335 21.64 -28.54 10.48
CA PRO A 335 21.96 -28.96 11.84
C PRO A 335 23.46 -28.94 12.16
N GLN A 336 24.31 -29.31 11.19
CA GLN A 336 25.78 -29.32 11.35
C GLN A 336 26.38 -27.94 11.64
N VAL A 337 25.70 -26.86 11.24
CA VAL A 337 26.13 -25.48 11.53
C VAL A 337 25.58 -25.03 12.88
N LEU A 338 24.33 -25.41 13.20
CA LEU A 338 23.68 -25.08 14.48
C LEU A 338 24.42 -25.68 15.68
N GLU A 339 24.98 -26.88 15.54
CA GLU A 339 25.78 -27.53 16.58
C GLU A 339 27.14 -26.86 16.84
N LYS A 340 27.61 -26.01 15.91
CA LYS A 340 28.94 -25.40 15.98
C LYS A 340 28.93 -23.96 16.47
N VAL A 341 28.02 -23.12 15.93
CA VAL A 341 28.00 -21.67 16.21
C VAL A 341 26.59 -21.10 16.12
N ASP A 342 26.16 -20.35 17.14
CA ASP A 342 24.93 -19.55 17.11
C ASP A 342 25.17 -18.17 16.46
N TYR A 343 25.21 -18.15 15.13
CA TYR A 343 25.38 -16.89 14.38
C TYR A 343 24.27 -15.88 14.60
N LEU A 344 23.07 -16.34 15.01
CA LEU A 344 21.97 -15.42 15.32
C LEU A 344 22.26 -14.69 16.63
N TYR A 345 22.77 -15.38 17.65
CA TYR A 345 23.21 -14.75 18.89
C TYR A 345 24.34 -13.76 18.65
N GLU A 346 25.38 -14.13 17.90
CA GLU A 346 26.51 -13.23 17.59
C GLU A 346 26.03 -11.93 16.94
N GLU A 347 25.11 -12.02 15.98
CA GLU A 347 24.61 -10.85 15.27
C GLU A 347 23.63 -10.03 16.12
N LEU A 348 22.82 -10.66 16.98
CA LEU A 348 21.97 -9.97 17.96
C LEU A 348 22.81 -9.16 18.94
N VAL A 349 23.90 -9.74 19.46
CA VAL A 349 24.83 -9.02 20.33
C VAL A 349 25.46 -7.86 19.59
N LYS A 350 25.99 -8.11 18.38
CA LYS A 350 26.70 -7.10 17.61
C LYS A 350 25.82 -5.92 17.21
N THR A 351 24.61 -6.18 16.74
CA THR A 351 23.79 -5.17 16.06
C THR A 351 22.66 -4.66 16.95
N VAL A 352 21.95 -5.54 17.67
CA VAL A 352 20.86 -5.11 18.56
C VAL A 352 21.40 -4.61 19.90
N CYS A 353 22.45 -5.25 20.42
CA CYS A 353 23.02 -4.92 21.73
C CYS A 353 24.29 -4.08 21.66
N GLU A 354 24.73 -3.69 20.46
CA GLU A 354 25.93 -2.88 20.21
C GLU A 354 27.21 -3.45 20.87
N GLY A 355 27.27 -4.78 21.01
CA GLY A 355 28.38 -5.50 21.64
C GLY A 355 28.18 -5.86 23.11
N ASP A 356 27.12 -5.38 23.79
CA ASP A 356 26.87 -5.73 25.20
C ASP A 356 26.01 -6.99 25.36
N HIS A 357 26.67 -8.12 25.65
CA HIS A 357 26.03 -9.41 25.91
C HIS A 357 25.05 -9.38 27.11
N ASN A 358 25.21 -8.45 28.06
CA ASN A 358 24.35 -8.39 29.26
C ASN A 358 22.91 -7.99 28.96
N LEU A 359 22.67 -7.34 27.81
CA LEU A 359 21.34 -6.91 27.38
C LEU A 359 20.47 -8.10 26.94
N LEU A 360 21.10 -9.25 26.65
CA LEU A 360 20.44 -10.51 26.32
C LEU A 360 20.32 -11.48 27.49
N LYS A 361 20.41 -11.02 28.74
CA LYS A 361 20.22 -11.87 29.93
C LYS A 361 18.88 -12.62 29.88
N GLY A 362 18.96 -13.94 29.74
CA GLY A 362 17.82 -14.84 29.57
C GLY A 362 17.74 -15.52 28.21
N TYR A 363 18.54 -15.07 27.22
CA TYR A 363 18.70 -15.78 25.95
C TYR A 363 19.40 -17.11 26.20
N LYS A 364 18.75 -18.20 25.82
CA LYS A 364 19.37 -19.53 25.79
C LYS A 364 20.00 -19.75 24.42
N GLU A 365 21.33 -19.85 24.40
CA GLU A 365 22.10 -20.30 23.22
C GLU A 365 21.61 -21.67 22.77
N GLN A 366 21.74 -21.93 21.46
CA GLN A 366 21.15 -23.10 20.81
C GLN A 366 21.97 -24.37 21.00
#